data_AF-A0A957BIF0-F1
#
_entry.id   AF-A0A957BIF0-F1
#
_cell.length_a   1.000
_cell.length_b   1.000
_cell.length_c   1.000
_cell.angle_alpha   90.00
_cell.angle_beta   90.00
_cell.angle_gamma   90.00
#
_symmetry.space_group_name_H-M   'P 1'
#
loop_
_entity.id
_entity.type
_entity.pdbx_description
1 polymer ?
#
loop_
_entity_poly.entity_id
_entity_poly.type
_entity_poly.pdbx_seq_one_letter_code
_entity_poly.pdbx_strand_id
1 'polypeptide(L)'
;MQEYEGYYSLDTFLLMVRVRNGRLTVAESGVPAGYEMLLEPTGAPHTFTLSRGPMSGVTAVFQHDPGGKITGVQVGNEFELTYSAEPPPATDVPSGQGLLPPEMVLDAGKEADFAALLNEVLGGDGQILAYTLPYPKHEFLRYLAAQEMFIFHGSAKPDIEEFSTRRTSMELKDKSGRGNVQGIYGTQDGLWPLFFAVVNRSKISGSIRNGVQFYQNDDGDAVGVYHFSINQDWLDKEPWQDGTLYILPRDTFRQMPLSAAGGLSNEWVSEVPVKPLVRLPIAPEEFPFLTQVGGHDDSELINLGTLGEQITQATTAADFGAATGADWLKMKLDYSPELGETILKYIPLAQKFIPTARFVLRFEPDSGVWLDVAGPPAVMQVMRDRVEKHLND
;
A
#
# COMPACT_ATOMS: atom_id res chain seq x y z
N MET A 1 29.76 -9.90 10.11
CA MET A 1 29.13 -8.63 9.65
C MET A 1 29.24 -8.41 8.15
N GLN A 2 30.45 -8.42 7.56
CA GLN A 2 30.60 -8.30 6.09
C GLN A 2 29.87 -9.41 5.31
N GLU A 3 29.72 -10.60 5.91
CA GLU A 3 28.97 -11.73 5.34
C GLU A 3 27.49 -11.42 5.04
N TYR A 4 26.91 -10.39 5.65
CA TYR A 4 25.51 -9.98 5.45
C TYR A 4 25.36 -8.88 4.37
N GLU A 5 26.46 -8.37 3.83
CA GLU A 5 26.39 -7.34 2.79
C GLU A 5 25.82 -7.92 1.50
N GLY A 6 24.92 -7.16 0.87
CA GLY A 6 24.33 -7.55 -0.41
C GLY A 6 23.02 -6.82 -0.66
N TYR A 7 22.21 -7.42 -1.51
CA TYR A 7 20.91 -6.94 -1.91
C TYR A 7 19.85 -7.97 -1.51
N TYR A 8 18.75 -7.50 -0.95
CA TYR A 8 17.66 -8.34 -0.48
C TYR A 8 16.37 -7.84 -1.11
N SER A 9 15.65 -8.71 -1.80
CA SER A 9 14.49 -8.29 -2.58
C SER A 9 13.24 -9.10 -2.28
N LEU A 10 12.09 -8.42 -2.33
CA LEU A 10 10.75 -8.99 -2.26
C LEU A 10 9.84 -8.22 -3.22
N ASP A 11 9.40 -8.86 -4.30
CA ASP A 11 8.69 -8.21 -5.41
C ASP A 11 9.45 -6.98 -5.94
N THR A 12 8.86 -5.78 -5.86
CA THR A 12 9.49 -4.50 -6.23
C THR A 12 10.30 -3.87 -5.10
N PHE A 13 10.30 -4.44 -3.91
CA PHE A 13 11.02 -3.91 -2.77
C PHE A 13 12.47 -4.39 -2.77
N LEU A 14 13.41 -3.45 -2.60
CA LEU A 14 14.85 -3.72 -2.61
C LEU A 14 15.51 -3.07 -1.40
N LEU A 15 16.15 -3.89 -0.58
CA LEU A 15 17.01 -3.47 0.52
C LEU A 15 18.47 -3.68 0.16
N MET A 16 19.28 -2.67 0.45
CA MET A 16 20.73 -2.74 0.38
C MET A 16 21.29 -2.82 1.79
N VAL A 17 22.00 -3.90 2.10
CA VAL A 17 22.68 -4.08 3.41
C VAL A 17 24.18 -3.83 3.25
N ARG A 18 24.74 -2.94 4.07
CA ARG A 18 26.16 -2.54 4.03
C ARG A 18 26.73 -2.33 5.42
N VAL A 19 28.03 -2.56 5.58
CA VAL A 19 28.79 -2.18 6.76
C VAL A 19 29.29 -0.74 6.57
N ARG A 20 28.83 0.19 7.40
CA ARG A 20 29.28 1.59 7.43
C ARG A 20 29.72 1.95 8.84
N ASN A 21 30.92 2.49 8.99
CA ASN A 21 31.48 2.88 10.29
C ASN A 21 31.40 1.78 11.37
N GLY A 22 31.63 0.53 10.96
CA GLY A 22 31.56 -0.64 11.86
C GLY A 22 30.15 -1.07 12.26
N ARG A 23 29.09 -0.49 11.66
CA ARG A 23 27.69 -0.86 11.89
C ARG A 23 27.08 -1.47 10.64
N LEU A 24 26.15 -2.40 10.82
CA LEU A 24 25.37 -2.95 9.72
C LEU A 24 24.18 -2.01 9.46
N THR A 25 24.06 -1.52 8.23
CA THR A 25 23.07 -0.54 7.79
C THR A 25 22.20 -1.13 6.70
N VAL A 26 20.93 -0.71 6.65
CA VAL A 26 19.97 -1.12 5.63
C VAL A 26 19.35 0.13 5.01
N ALA A 27 19.41 0.22 3.69
CA ALA A 27 18.85 1.34 2.94
C ALA A 27 17.95 0.84 1.82
N GLU A 28 16.85 1.54 1.59
CA GLU A 28 16.07 1.46 0.36
C GLU A 28 16.63 2.45 -0.68
N SER A 29 16.16 2.33 -1.92
CA SER A 29 16.47 3.32 -2.96
C SER A 29 16.08 4.72 -2.48
N GLY A 30 16.94 5.71 -2.73
CA GLY A 30 16.70 7.12 -2.40
C GLY A 30 16.85 7.52 -0.93
N VAL A 31 17.07 6.58 0.00
CA VAL A 31 17.38 6.93 1.40
C VAL A 31 18.71 7.70 1.46
N PRO A 32 18.74 8.95 1.99
CA PRO A 32 19.97 9.72 2.08
C PRO A 32 21.01 9.06 2.99
N ALA A 33 22.29 9.31 2.70
CA ALA A 33 23.37 8.85 3.58
C ALA A 33 23.19 9.42 5.01
N GLY A 34 23.32 8.57 6.01
CA GLY A 34 23.08 8.92 7.42
C GLY A 34 21.67 8.59 7.92
N TYR A 35 20.70 8.37 7.03
CA TYR A 35 19.31 8.02 7.35
C TYR A 35 19.01 6.52 7.24
N GLU A 36 20.01 5.68 6.96
CA GLU A 36 19.83 4.23 6.82
C GLU A 36 19.31 3.61 8.13
N MET A 37 18.50 2.56 8.03
CA MET A 37 18.14 1.77 9.21
C MET A 37 19.39 1.08 9.78
N LEU A 38 19.45 0.91 11.09
CA LEU A 38 20.57 0.27 11.78
C LEU A 38 20.16 -1.13 12.24
N LEU A 39 21.01 -2.12 11.97
CA LEU A 39 20.85 -3.49 12.45
C LEU A 39 21.76 -3.72 13.66
N GLU A 40 21.16 -3.85 14.82
CA GLU A 40 21.85 -4.12 16.08
C GLU A 40 21.86 -5.62 16.37
N PRO A 41 23.03 -6.25 16.59
CA PRO A 41 23.12 -7.66 16.92
C PRO A 41 22.31 -7.99 18.17
N THR A 42 21.60 -9.11 18.15
CA THR A 42 20.98 -9.68 19.34
C THR A 42 21.89 -10.76 19.95
N GLY A 43 21.45 -11.38 21.05
CA GLY A 43 22.13 -12.57 21.59
C GLY A 43 21.96 -13.85 20.75
N ALA A 44 21.04 -13.85 19.77
CA ALA A 44 20.81 -14.99 18.90
C ALA A 44 21.67 -14.92 17.62
N PRO A 45 22.19 -16.06 17.12
CA PRO A 45 22.96 -16.09 15.88
C PRO A 45 22.19 -15.50 14.70
N HIS A 46 22.90 -14.76 13.84
CA HIS A 46 22.37 -14.16 12.59
C HIS A 46 21.12 -13.27 12.78
N THR A 47 20.85 -12.86 14.01
CA THR A 47 19.61 -12.18 14.39
C THR A 47 19.93 -10.77 14.86
N PHE A 48 19.24 -9.80 14.30
CA PHE A 48 19.42 -8.37 14.52
C PHE A 48 18.09 -7.71 14.86
N THR A 49 18.14 -6.57 15.53
CA THR A 49 16.99 -5.68 15.70
C THR A 49 17.22 -4.41 14.90
N LEU A 50 16.20 -3.97 14.16
CA LEU A 50 16.19 -2.66 13.50
C LEU A 50 16.00 -1.60 14.58
N SER A 51 17.00 -0.76 14.85
CA SER A 51 16.91 0.21 15.97
C SER A 51 16.35 1.58 15.58
N ARG A 52 16.19 1.86 14.28
CA ARG A 52 15.57 3.09 13.78
C ARG A 52 14.93 2.93 12.40
N GLY A 53 14.18 3.95 12.01
CA GLY A 53 13.45 4.00 10.74
C GLY A 53 12.09 3.31 10.80
N PRO A 54 11.45 3.03 9.65
CA PRO A 54 10.06 2.60 9.59
C PRO A 54 9.80 1.27 10.30
N MET A 55 10.82 0.43 10.39
CA MET A 55 10.77 -0.91 11.00
C MET A 55 11.45 -0.96 12.38
N SER A 56 11.57 0.17 13.08
CA SER A 56 12.19 0.20 14.40
C SER A 56 11.52 -0.78 15.38
N GLY A 57 12.33 -1.54 16.10
CA GLY A 57 11.92 -2.61 17.02
C GLY A 57 11.70 -3.97 16.36
N VAL A 58 11.70 -4.06 15.01
CA VAL A 58 11.46 -5.32 14.31
C VAL A 58 12.75 -6.14 14.20
N THR A 59 12.64 -7.45 14.39
CA THR A 59 13.76 -8.39 14.25
C THR A 59 14.03 -8.73 12.79
N ALA A 60 15.30 -8.83 12.41
CA ALA A 60 15.76 -9.34 11.13
C ALA A 60 16.62 -10.60 11.36
N VAL A 61 16.28 -11.71 10.73
CA VAL A 61 16.97 -13.01 10.84
C VAL A 61 17.55 -13.38 9.47
N PHE A 62 18.88 -13.36 9.35
CA PHE A 62 19.54 -13.76 8.11
C PHE A 62 19.56 -15.29 7.97
N GLN A 63 19.06 -15.77 6.84
CA GLN A 63 18.92 -17.19 6.54
C GLN A 63 20.16 -17.70 5.81
N HIS A 64 20.56 -18.94 6.13
CA HIS A 64 21.70 -19.61 5.53
C HIS A 64 21.33 -21.00 5.04
N ASP A 65 21.94 -21.44 3.94
CA ASP A 65 21.87 -22.83 3.50
C ASP A 65 22.72 -23.76 4.41
N PRO A 66 22.64 -25.10 4.26
CA PRO A 66 23.45 -26.03 5.06
C PRO A 66 24.98 -25.85 4.90
N GLY A 67 25.43 -25.17 3.85
CA GLY A 67 26.83 -24.81 3.63
C GLY A 67 27.25 -23.51 4.31
N GLY A 68 26.33 -22.83 5.02
CA GLY A 68 26.57 -21.56 5.69
C GLY A 68 26.56 -20.36 4.75
N LYS A 69 26.05 -20.50 3.52
CA LYS A 69 25.90 -19.38 2.59
C LYS A 69 24.58 -18.67 2.81
N ILE A 70 24.60 -17.34 2.82
CA ILE A 70 23.40 -16.52 2.95
C ILE A 70 22.45 -16.70 1.76
N THR A 71 21.16 -16.89 2.07
CA THR A 71 20.10 -17.10 1.07
C THR A 71 19.04 -16.01 1.11
N GLY A 72 18.92 -15.30 2.22
CA GLY A 72 17.89 -14.28 2.40
C GLY A 72 17.89 -13.68 3.79
N VAL A 73 16.87 -12.86 4.06
CA VAL A 73 16.58 -12.32 5.38
C VAL A 73 15.07 -12.37 5.61
N GLN A 74 14.70 -12.82 6.80
CA GLN A 74 13.34 -12.72 7.30
C GLN A 74 13.24 -11.48 8.20
N VAL A 75 12.37 -10.53 7.86
CA VAL A 75 12.13 -9.31 8.65
C VAL A 75 10.75 -9.41 9.29
N GLY A 76 10.73 -9.42 10.63
CA GLY A 76 9.57 -9.81 11.41
C GLY A 76 9.13 -11.23 11.07
N ASN A 77 7.81 -11.47 11.10
CA ASN A 77 7.21 -12.74 10.67
C ASN A 77 6.51 -12.64 9.30
N GLU A 78 6.66 -11.50 8.62
CA GLU A 78 5.85 -11.16 7.45
C GLU A 78 6.65 -11.10 6.15
N PHE A 79 7.88 -10.58 6.21
CA PHE A 79 8.70 -10.33 5.02
C PHE A 79 9.83 -11.33 4.93
N GLU A 80 9.92 -12.01 3.80
CA GLU A 80 11.02 -12.90 3.46
C GLU A 80 11.64 -12.39 2.16
N LEU A 81 12.89 -11.94 2.23
CA LEU A 81 13.59 -11.33 1.12
C LEU A 81 14.72 -12.24 0.63
N THR A 82 14.81 -12.40 -0.69
CA THR A 82 15.85 -13.22 -1.33
C THR A 82 17.15 -12.44 -1.45
N TYR A 83 18.27 -13.08 -1.09
CA TYR A 83 19.61 -12.49 -1.20
C TYR A 83 20.17 -12.54 -2.63
N SER A 84 20.89 -11.48 -3.01
CA SER A 84 21.79 -11.41 -4.15
C SER A 84 23.06 -10.67 -3.78
N ALA A 85 24.21 -11.15 -4.27
CA ALA A 85 25.49 -10.46 -4.12
C ALA A 85 25.60 -9.25 -5.07
N GLU A 86 24.92 -9.32 -6.21
CA GLU A 86 24.91 -8.27 -7.24
C GLU A 86 23.59 -7.49 -7.17
N PRO A 87 23.60 -6.18 -7.52
CA PRO A 87 22.36 -5.43 -7.62
C PRO A 87 21.43 -6.10 -8.64
N PRO A 88 20.11 -6.02 -8.45
CA PRO A 88 19.19 -6.43 -9.51
C PRO A 88 19.48 -5.62 -10.77
N PRO A 89 19.25 -6.19 -11.96
CA PRO A 89 19.42 -5.47 -13.21
C PRO A 89 18.53 -4.22 -13.21
N ALA A 90 19.05 -3.12 -13.73
CA ALA A 90 18.28 -1.90 -13.91
C ALA A 90 17.08 -2.18 -14.84
N THR A 91 15.92 -1.63 -14.51
CA THR A 91 14.74 -1.68 -15.36
C THR A 91 14.71 -0.46 -16.29
N ASP A 92 14.26 -0.65 -17.52
CA ASP A 92 14.08 0.46 -18.49
C ASP A 92 12.96 1.42 -18.07
N VAL A 93 12.03 0.92 -17.25
CA VAL A 93 10.91 1.70 -16.70
C VAL A 93 11.33 2.26 -15.34
N PRO A 94 11.14 3.57 -15.07
CA PRO A 94 11.36 4.15 -13.75
C PRO A 94 10.54 3.40 -12.71
N SER A 95 11.16 3.05 -11.58
CA SER A 95 10.45 2.36 -10.49
C SER A 95 9.54 3.29 -9.68
N GLY A 96 9.76 4.61 -9.79
CA GLY A 96 9.09 5.62 -8.98
C GLY A 96 9.38 5.50 -7.50
N GLN A 97 10.52 4.90 -7.13
CA GLN A 97 10.97 4.69 -5.75
C GLN A 97 12.05 5.67 -5.35
N GLY A 98 12.17 5.92 -4.04
CA GLY A 98 13.25 6.72 -3.50
C GLY A 98 13.08 8.20 -3.71
N LEU A 99 11.84 8.67 -3.87
CA LEU A 99 11.56 10.07 -4.14
C LEU A 99 11.63 10.86 -2.84
N LEU A 100 12.35 11.98 -2.87
CA LEU A 100 12.44 12.89 -1.73
C LEU A 100 11.51 14.08 -1.95
N PRO A 101 10.85 14.59 -0.90
CA PRO A 101 9.99 15.76 -1.04
C PRO A 101 10.80 16.95 -1.55
N PRO A 102 10.20 17.83 -2.38
CA PRO A 102 10.86 19.07 -2.78
C PRO A 102 11.35 19.85 -1.56
N GLU A 103 12.46 20.57 -1.70
CA GLU A 103 12.93 21.45 -0.64
C GLU A 103 11.86 22.50 -0.30
N MET A 104 11.63 22.72 0.99
CA MET A 104 10.71 23.76 1.47
C MET A 104 11.47 24.68 2.41
N VAL A 105 11.59 25.94 2.00
CA VAL A 105 12.13 27.00 2.84
C VAL A 105 10.96 27.80 3.40
N LEU A 106 10.81 27.78 4.72
CA LEU A 106 9.86 28.59 5.47
C LEU A 106 10.57 29.85 5.96
N ASP A 107 10.29 30.97 5.30
CA ASP A 107 10.59 32.29 5.85
C ASP A 107 9.40 32.81 6.68
N ALA A 108 9.63 33.89 7.43
CA ALA A 108 8.61 34.46 8.32
C ALA A 108 7.35 34.95 7.59
N GLY A 109 7.46 35.34 6.32
CA GLY A 109 6.32 35.78 5.51
C GLY A 109 5.45 34.59 5.09
N LYS A 110 6.09 33.56 4.53
CA LYS A 110 5.42 32.31 4.15
C LYS A 110 4.80 31.62 5.36
N GLU A 111 5.48 31.62 6.50
CA GLU A 111 4.95 31.05 7.74
C GLU A 111 3.70 31.82 8.23
N ALA A 112 3.71 33.15 8.16
CA ALA A 112 2.54 33.96 8.52
C ALA A 112 1.34 33.71 7.58
N ASP A 113 1.59 33.59 6.27
CA ASP A 113 0.56 33.28 5.28
C ASP A 113 -0.05 31.88 5.50
N PHE A 114 0.80 30.88 5.78
CA PHE A 114 0.32 29.53 6.11
C PHE A 114 -0.41 29.47 7.45
N ALA A 115 0.04 30.23 8.45
CA ALA A 115 -0.66 30.34 9.74
C ALA A 115 -2.06 30.99 9.59
N ALA A 116 -2.20 31.99 8.72
CA ALA A 116 -3.51 32.57 8.41
C ALA A 116 -4.43 31.54 7.76
N LEU A 117 -3.93 30.78 6.78
CA LEU A 117 -4.70 29.74 6.10
C LEU A 117 -5.04 28.56 7.03
N LEU A 118 -4.16 28.21 7.97
CA LEU A 118 -4.43 27.22 9.02
C LEU A 118 -5.64 27.64 9.87
N ASN A 119 -5.79 28.93 10.22
CA ASN A 119 -6.97 29.38 10.97
C ASN A 119 -8.28 29.16 10.20
N GLU A 120 -8.27 29.29 8.87
CA GLU A 120 -9.43 28.96 8.03
C GLU A 120 -9.73 27.46 8.04
N VAL A 121 -8.70 26.61 8.03
CA VAL A 121 -8.84 25.15 8.17
C VAL A 121 -9.49 24.80 9.51
N LEU A 122 -9.01 25.40 10.60
CA LEU A 122 -9.51 25.14 11.95
C LEU A 122 -10.96 25.60 12.16
N GLY A 123 -11.38 26.65 11.46
CA GLY A 123 -12.75 27.15 11.48
C GLY A 123 -13.68 26.51 10.44
N GLY A 124 -13.21 25.54 9.67
CA GLY A 124 -13.97 24.96 8.57
C GLY A 124 -15.00 23.92 8.99
N ASP A 125 -16.03 23.77 8.14
CA ASP A 125 -17.11 22.78 8.23
C ASP A 125 -17.34 22.13 6.86
N GLY A 126 -16.25 21.72 6.21
CA GLY A 126 -16.25 20.96 4.97
C GLY A 126 -16.34 21.79 3.69
N GLN A 127 -16.21 23.12 3.76
CA GLN A 127 -16.18 23.97 2.57
C GLN A 127 -14.90 23.83 1.75
N ILE A 128 -14.91 24.35 0.52
CA ILE A 128 -13.71 24.48 -0.31
C ILE A 128 -12.79 25.54 0.30
N LEU A 129 -11.54 25.17 0.54
CA LEU A 129 -10.48 26.09 0.96
C LEU A 129 -10.01 26.89 -0.26
N ALA A 130 -10.20 28.22 -0.23
CA ALA A 130 -9.74 29.10 -1.29
C ALA A 130 -8.23 29.31 -1.19
N TYR A 131 -7.47 28.51 -1.94
CA TYR A 131 -6.02 28.64 -1.96
C TYR A 131 -5.57 29.73 -2.94
N THR A 132 -5.23 30.91 -2.44
CA THR A 132 -4.79 32.07 -3.24
C THR A 132 -3.33 32.46 -3.04
N LEU A 133 -2.59 31.69 -2.23
CA LEU A 133 -1.19 31.97 -1.94
C LEU A 133 -0.30 31.70 -3.16
N PRO A 134 0.81 32.44 -3.34
CA PRO A 134 1.73 32.24 -4.46
C PRO A 134 2.66 31.03 -4.28
N TYR A 135 2.46 30.23 -3.23
CA TYR A 135 3.29 29.09 -2.87
C TYR A 135 2.68 27.77 -3.34
N PRO A 136 3.48 26.76 -3.70
CA PRO A 136 2.94 25.44 -4.04
C PRO A 136 2.08 24.86 -2.89
N LYS A 137 0.91 24.30 -3.22
CA LYS A 137 0.01 23.70 -2.22
C LYS A 137 0.70 22.65 -1.35
N HIS A 138 1.62 21.87 -1.94
CA HIS A 138 2.35 20.83 -1.22
C HIS A 138 3.20 21.37 -0.07
N GLU A 139 3.66 22.63 -0.11
CA GLU A 139 4.37 23.26 1.01
C GLU A 139 3.42 23.56 2.17
N PHE A 140 2.22 24.09 1.87
CA PHE A 140 1.19 24.31 2.89
C PHE A 140 0.75 22.98 3.53
N LEU A 141 0.61 21.92 2.75
CA LEU A 141 0.23 20.59 3.27
C LEU A 141 1.30 20.01 4.20
N ARG A 142 2.59 20.25 3.92
CA ARG A 142 3.68 19.89 4.83
C ARG A 142 3.66 20.74 6.11
N TYR A 143 3.35 22.03 6.00
CA TYR A 143 3.16 22.90 7.15
C TYR A 143 2.00 22.41 8.04
N LEU A 144 0.88 21.98 7.44
CA LEU A 144 -0.24 21.39 8.16
C LEU A 144 0.12 20.05 8.81
N ALA A 145 0.84 19.16 8.10
CA ALA A 145 1.26 17.86 8.62
C ALA A 145 2.11 18.02 9.90
N ALA A 146 2.96 19.05 9.97
CA ALA A 146 3.77 19.35 11.14
C ALA A 146 2.96 19.78 12.39
N GLN A 147 1.66 20.10 12.25
CA GLN A 147 0.80 20.44 13.38
C GLN A 147 0.25 19.19 14.09
N GLU A 148 0.42 18.00 13.50
CA GLU A 148 0.02 16.71 14.08
C GLU A 148 -1.47 16.59 14.49
N MET A 149 -2.34 17.44 13.94
CA MET A 149 -3.77 17.47 14.30
C MET A 149 -4.70 17.06 13.14
N PHE A 150 -4.13 16.76 11.97
CA PHE A 150 -4.87 16.49 10.75
C PHE A 150 -4.57 15.10 10.19
N ILE A 151 -5.57 14.58 9.47
CA ILE A 151 -5.43 13.44 8.57
C ILE A 151 -5.83 13.89 7.18
N PHE A 152 -5.05 13.49 6.19
CA PHE A 152 -5.25 13.83 4.79
C PHE A 152 -5.81 12.63 4.03
N HIS A 153 -6.80 12.89 3.18
CA HIS A 153 -7.42 11.89 2.31
C HIS A 153 -7.56 12.42 0.88
N GLY A 154 -6.95 11.76 -0.09
CA GLY A 154 -7.07 12.12 -1.50
C GLY A 154 -8.19 11.35 -2.19
N SER A 155 -9.01 12.04 -2.98
CA SER A 155 -10.08 11.41 -3.76
C SER A 155 -10.31 12.10 -5.10
N ALA A 156 -10.74 11.30 -6.08
CA ALA A 156 -11.31 11.78 -7.34
C ALA A 156 -12.71 12.41 -7.16
N LYS A 157 -13.39 12.12 -6.06
CA LYS A 157 -14.72 12.67 -5.77
C LYS A 157 -14.56 14.04 -5.12
N PRO A 158 -15.14 15.12 -5.68
CA PRO A 158 -14.93 16.49 -5.16
C PRO A 158 -15.89 16.91 -4.04
N ASP A 159 -16.95 16.14 -3.82
CA ASP A 159 -18.13 16.56 -3.06
C ASP A 159 -18.45 15.67 -1.84
N ILE A 160 -17.46 15.00 -1.25
CA ILE A 160 -17.68 14.18 -0.06
C ILE A 160 -17.94 15.11 1.14
N GLU A 161 -19.21 15.18 1.57
CA GLU A 161 -19.62 15.93 2.76
C GLU A 161 -19.30 15.18 4.07
N GLU A 162 -19.44 13.86 4.04
CA GLU A 162 -19.13 12.99 5.16
C GLU A 162 -18.61 11.67 4.61
N PHE A 163 -17.50 11.19 5.18
CA PHE A 163 -16.96 9.89 4.87
C PHE A 163 -17.69 8.83 5.69
N SER A 164 -18.25 7.83 5.01
CA SER A 164 -18.81 6.62 5.62
C SER A 164 -17.76 5.51 5.69
N THR A 165 -17.78 4.69 6.74
CA THR A 165 -16.91 3.51 6.84
C THR A 165 -17.27 2.47 5.78
N ARG A 166 -16.31 2.17 4.91
CA ARG A 166 -16.48 1.18 3.84
C ARG A 166 -15.14 0.54 3.52
N ARG A 167 -15.16 -0.69 3.02
CA ARG A 167 -13.98 -1.35 2.46
C ARG A 167 -14.27 -1.68 1.00
N THR A 168 -13.54 -1.04 0.09
CA THR A 168 -13.72 -1.22 -1.37
C THR A 168 -12.48 -1.80 -2.06
N SER A 169 -11.44 -2.11 -1.29
CA SER A 169 -10.18 -2.68 -1.77
C SER A 169 -9.63 -3.65 -0.72
N MET A 170 -8.57 -4.37 -1.05
CA MET A 170 -7.90 -5.28 -0.13
C MET A 170 -6.40 -5.11 -0.18
N GLU A 171 -5.74 -5.31 0.96
CA GLU A 171 -4.30 -5.47 0.99
C GLU A 171 -3.96 -6.92 0.61
N LEU A 172 -3.33 -7.09 -0.56
CA LEU A 172 -2.86 -8.40 -1.02
C LEU A 172 -1.72 -8.88 -0.11
N LYS A 173 -1.56 -10.19 0.02
CA LYS A 173 -0.55 -10.83 0.89
C LYS A 173 -0.67 -10.49 2.39
N ASP A 174 -1.72 -9.78 2.84
CA ASP A 174 -2.00 -9.58 4.26
C ASP A 174 -2.39 -10.90 4.94
N LYS A 175 -1.43 -11.49 5.65
CA LYS A 175 -1.62 -12.73 6.42
C LYS A 175 -2.23 -12.48 7.80
N SER A 176 -2.23 -11.23 8.26
CA SER A 176 -2.59 -10.85 9.63
C SER A 176 -4.03 -10.33 9.75
N GLY A 177 -4.63 -9.91 8.64
CA GLY A 177 -5.92 -9.24 8.59
C GLY A 177 -5.85 -7.77 9.01
N ARG A 178 -4.67 -7.24 9.36
CA ARG A 178 -4.49 -5.86 9.83
C ARG A 178 -4.84 -4.84 8.77
N GLY A 179 -4.50 -5.11 7.51
CA GLY A 179 -4.66 -4.17 6.41
C GLY A 179 -6.11 -3.95 5.99
N ASN A 180 -7.02 -4.84 6.41
CA ASN A 180 -8.35 -5.00 5.84
C ASN A 180 -9.48 -4.61 6.80
N VAL A 181 -9.30 -3.53 7.55
CA VAL A 181 -10.31 -2.95 8.46
C VAL A 181 -11.39 -2.21 7.67
N GLN A 182 -12.65 -2.33 8.08
CA GLN A 182 -13.72 -1.48 7.54
C GLN A 182 -13.61 -0.09 8.17
N GLY A 183 -13.13 0.89 7.40
CA GLY A 183 -12.89 2.22 7.94
C GLY A 183 -12.60 3.26 6.87
N ILE A 184 -12.38 4.49 7.32
CA ILE A 184 -11.93 5.61 6.51
C ILE A 184 -10.43 5.67 6.67
N TYR A 185 -9.73 5.51 5.56
CA TYR A 185 -8.28 5.48 5.52
C TYR A 185 -7.74 6.86 5.16
N GLY A 186 -6.66 7.26 5.79
CA GLY A 186 -5.95 8.49 5.48
C GLY A 186 -4.52 8.42 5.97
N THR A 187 -3.82 9.53 5.93
CA THR A 187 -2.45 9.62 6.43
C THR A 187 -2.19 10.96 7.09
N GLN A 188 -1.25 11.00 8.03
CA GLN A 188 -0.72 12.25 8.59
C GLN A 188 0.24 12.96 7.61
N ASP A 189 0.66 12.30 6.53
CA ASP A 189 1.53 12.88 5.52
C ASP A 189 0.75 13.75 4.52
N GLY A 190 1.25 14.96 4.26
CA GLY A 190 0.59 15.92 3.38
C GLY A 190 0.76 15.64 1.88
N LEU A 191 1.72 14.81 1.46
CA LEU A 191 2.07 14.62 0.05
C LEU A 191 1.56 13.31 -0.54
N TRP A 192 1.66 12.21 0.21
CA TRP A 192 1.21 10.88 -0.17
C TRP A 192 -0.25 10.85 -0.69
N PRO A 193 -1.23 11.50 -0.05
CA PRO A 193 -2.61 11.46 -0.49
C PRO A 193 -2.87 12.25 -1.78
N LEU A 194 -1.98 13.16 -2.19
CA LEU A 194 -2.11 13.87 -3.47
C LEU A 194 -2.14 12.90 -4.65
N PHE A 195 -1.40 11.80 -4.58
CA PHE A 195 -1.42 10.75 -5.60
C PHE A 195 -2.83 10.17 -5.79
N PHE A 196 -3.55 9.90 -4.70
CA PHE A 196 -4.91 9.38 -4.74
C PHE A 196 -5.93 10.40 -5.24
N ALA A 197 -5.66 11.70 -5.04
CA ALA A 197 -6.49 12.76 -5.60
C ALA A 197 -6.36 12.78 -7.14
N VAL A 198 -5.14 12.71 -7.67
CA VAL A 198 -4.89 12.96 -9.10
C VAL A 198 -4.88 11.72 -9.99
N VAL A 199 -4.72 10.51 -9.42
CA VAL A 199 -4.73 9.28 -10.21
C VAL A 199 -6.13 8.93 -10.69
N ASN A 200 -6.31 8.78 -11.99
CA ASN A 200 -7.56 8.35 -12.60
C ASN A 200 -7.63 6.82 -12.66
N ARG A 201 -8.10 6.20 -11.56
CA ARG A 201 -8.25 4.74 -11.47
C ARG A 201 -9.18 4.15 -12.53
N SER A 202 -10.11 4.92 -13.10
CA SER A 202 -11.00 4.42 -14.17
C SER A 202 -10.28 4.21 -15.51
N LYS A 203 -9.12 4.85 -15.68
CA LYS A 203 -8.27 4.72 -16.88
C LYS A 203 -7.16 3.68 -16.72
N ILE A 204 -7.05 3.00 -15.58
CA ILE A 204 -5.94 2.08 -15.30
C ILE A 204 -6.48 0.67 -15.07
N SER A 205 -5.99 -0.29 -15.85
CA SER A 205 -6.14 -1.71 -15.53
C SER A 205 -4.97 -2.19 -14.67
N GLY A 206 -5.28 -2.85 -13.56
CA GLY A 206 -4.29 -3.37 -12.61
C GLY A 206 -4.19 -2.54 -11.32
N SER A 207 -3.08 -2.72 -10.62
CA SER A 207 -2.76 -2.08 -9.36
C SER A 207 -2.10 -0.72 -9.53
N ILE A 208 -2.23 0.06 -8.47
CA ILE A 208 -1.29 1.14 -8.16
C ILE A 208 -0.46 0.65 -6.97
N ARG A 209 0.80 1.03 -6.89
CA ARG A 209 1.63 0.78 -5.72
C ARG A 209 2.14 2.13 -5.24
N ASN A 210 2.07 2.35 -3.94
CA ASN A 210 2.41 3.64 -3.37
C ASN A 210 2.80 3.47 -1.92
N GLY A 211 3.50 4.46 -1.38
CA GLY A 211 3.82 4.51 0.04
C GLY A 211 4.77 5.65 0.34
N VAL A 212 4.88 5.94 1.62
CA VAL A 212 5.92 6.77 2.20
C VAL A 212 6.47 6.02 3.41
N GLN A 213 7.78 6.10 3.62
CA GLN A 213 8.47 5.58 4.80
C GLN A 213 9.30 6.70 5.41
N PHE A 214 9.21 6.88 6.73
CA PHE A 214 10.02 7.87 7.44
C PHE A 214 11.29 7.23 7.99
N TYR A 215 12.43 7.79 7.59
CA TYR A 215 13.75 7.42 8.08
C TYR A 215 14.26 8.50 9.00
N GLN A 216 15.11 8.12 9.95
CA GLN A 216 15.69 9.04 10.93
C GLN A 216 17.22 8.94 10.91
N ASN A 217 17.89 10.08 11.00
CA ASN A 217 19.34 10.13 11.19
C ASN A 217 19.74 10.01 12.67
N ASP A 218 21.03 10.12 12.98
CA ASP A 218 21.54 10.05 14.38
C ASP A 218 21.14 11.28 15.21
N ASP A 219 20.83 12.41 14.56
CA ASP A 219 20.43 13.67 15.20
C ASP A 219 18.91 13.72 15.49
N GLY A 220 18.15 12.74 15.01
CA GLY A 220 16.70 12.63 15.18
C GLY A 220 15.88 13.31 14.09
N ASP A 221 16.52 13.91 13.08
CA ASP A 221 15.83 14.45 11.91
C ASP A 221 15.18 13.32 11.14
N ALA A 222 13.96 13.57 10.64
CA ALA A 222 13.21 12.60 9.85
C ALA A 222 13.08 13.03 8.39
N VAL A 223 13.16 12.06 7.47
CA VAL A 223 12.89 12.25 6.05
C VAL A 223 11.88 11.22 5.56
N GLY A 224 10.83 11.69 4.88
CA GLY A 224 9.91 10.84 4.15
C GLY A 224 10.52 10.45 2.80
N VAL A 225 10.63 9.16 2.54
CA VAL A 225 11.02 8.60 1.24
C VAL A 225 9.79 7.99 0.62
N TYR A 226 9.48 8.42 -0.60
CA TYR A 226 8.21 8.09 -1.26
C TYR A 226 8.42 7.10 -2.40
N HIS A 227 7.35 6.36 -2.65
CA HIS A 227 7.21 5.48 -3.79
C HIS A 227 5.83 5.65 -4.41
N PHE A 228 5.78 5.78 -5.74
CA PHE A 228 4.56 5.81 -6.53
C PHE A 228 4.76 5.09 -7.85
N SER A 229 3.92 4.11 -8.13
CA SER A 229 3.90 3.45 -9.43
C SER A 229 2.48 3.04 -9.83
N ILE A 230 2.28 2.96 -11.13
CA ILE A 230 1.07 2.41 -11.76
C ILE A 230 1.47 1.32 -12.73
N ASN A 231 0.51 0.51 -13.19
CA ASN A 231 0.80 -0.45 -14.26
C ASN A 231 1.45 0.28 -15.46
N GLN A 232 2.62 -0.19 -15.87
CA GLN A 232 3.45 0.39 -16.92
C GLN A 232 2.70 0.59 -18.25
N ASP A 233 1.75 -0.28 -18.58
CA ASP A 233 0.94 -0.21 -19.81
C ASP A 233 0.04 1.04 -19.90
N TRP A 234 -0.08 1.75 -18.77
CA TRP A 234 -0.91 2.94 -18.63
C TRP A 234 -0.11 4.20 -18.30
N LEU A 235 1.20 4.11 -18.06
CA LEU A 235 2.01 5.25 -17.66
C LEU A 235 2.04 6.34 -18.74
N ASP A 236 2.30 5.94 -19.99
CA ASP A 236 2.36 6.86 -21.15
C ASP A 236 0.99 7.32 -21.66
N LYS A 237 -0.11 6.87 -21.02
CA LYS A 237 -1.50 7.24 -21.39
C LYS A 237 -2.05 8.38 -20.53
N GLU A 238 -1.21 9.01 -19.72
CA GLU A 238 -1.55 10.13 -18.84
C GLU A 238 -2.84 9.89 -18.03
N PRO A 239 -2.86 8.87 -17.15
CA PRO A 239 -4.06 8.49 -16.40
C PRO A 239 -4.27 9.41 -15.20
N TRP A 240 -4.22 10.72 -15.44
CA TRP A 240 -4.36 11.78 -14.44
C TRP A 240 -5.69 12.49 -14.60
N GLN A 241 -6.14 13.12 -13.51
CA GLN A 241 -7.35 13.93 -13.46
C GLN A 241 -7.28 14.93 -12.31
N ASP A 242 -8.14 15.94 -12.37
CA ASP A 242 -8.41 16.79 -11.21
C ASP A 242 -9.04 15.96 -10.09
N GLY A 243 -8.68 16.31 -8.86
CA GLY A 243 -9.16 15.65 -7.66
C GLY A 243 -9.35 16.61 -6.51
N THR A 244 -9.52 16.05 -5.33
CA THR A 244 -9.70 16.81 -4.10
C THR A 244 -8.94 16.13 -2.97
N LEU A 245 -8.20 16.94 -2.22
CA LEU A 245 -7.63 16.57 -0.96
C LEU A 245 -8.55 17.03 0.17
N TYR A 246 -8.93 16.10 1.03
CA TYR A 246 -9.73 16.36 2.21
C TYR A 246 -8.81 16.46 3.43
N ILE A 247 -8.97 17.53 4.19
CA ILE A 247 -8.30 17.71 5.48
C ILE A 247 -9.31 17.32 6.56
N LEU A 248 -9.01 16.27 7.30
CA LEU A 248 -9.87 15.65 8.30
C LEU A 248 -9.32 15.91 9.71
N PRO A 249 -10.17 15.98 10.75
CA PRO A 249 -9.70 15.98 12.13
C PRO A 249 -9.06 14.62 12.47
N ARG A 250 -8.00 14.61 13.28
CA ARG A 250 -7.28 13.39 13.66
C ARG A 250 -7.97 12.57 14.76
N ASP A 251 -8.87 13.16 15.55
CA ASP A 251 -9.36 12.63 16.83
C ASP A 251 -9.86 11.18 16.80
N THR A 252 -10.53 10.75 15.73
CA THR A 252 -11.10 9.40 15.61
C THR A 252 -10.18 8.41 14.89
N PHE A 253 -9.02 8.87 14.41
CA PHE A 253 -8.09 8.05 13.67
C PHE A 253 -7.06 7.41 14.62
N ARG A 254 -6.78 6.14 14.37
CA ARG A 254 -5.64 5.43 14.96
C ARG A 254 -4.65 5.05 13.88
N GLN A 255 -3.36 5.13 14.22
CA GLN A 255 -2.30 4.68 13.33
C GLN A 255 -2.35 3.17 13.16
N MET A 256 -2.14 2.70 11.94
CA MET A 256 -2.06 1.28 11.64
C MET A 256 -0.65 0.74 11.95
N PRO A 257 -0.52 -0.50 12.45
CA PRO A 257 0.78 -1.15 12.53
C PRO A 257 1.33 -1.44 11.12
N LEU A 258 2.63 -1.23 10.93
CA LEU A 258 3.33 -1.55 9.67
C LEU A 258 3.52 -3.05 9.47
N SER A 259 3.59 -3.82 10.55
CA SER A 259 3.61 -5.28 10.57
C SER A 259 2.98 -5.81 11.86
N ALA A 260 2.57 -7.08 11.89
CA ALA A 260 2.16 -7.77 13.12
C ALA A 260 3.28 -7.83 14.17
N ALA A 261 4.54 -7.71 13.74
CA ALA A 261 5.70 -7.69 14.63
C ALA A 261 6.02 -6.28 15.18
N GLY A 262 5.29 -5.24 14.75
CA GLY A 262 5.53 -3.85 15.12
C GLY A 262 5.89 -2.97 13.93
N GLY A 263 6.42 -1.78 14.22
CA GLY A 263 6.57 -0.69 13.25
C GLY A 263 5.27 0.10 13.08
N LEU A 264 5.40 1.38 12.76
CA LEU A 264 4.27 2.29 12.56
C LEU A 264 4.08 2.55 11.07
N SER A 265 2.87 2.25 10.57
CA SER A 265 2.50 2.59 9.20
C SER A 265 2.22 4.08 9.10
N ASN A 266 2.39 4.67 7.92
CA ASN A 266 1.88 6.01 7.64
C ASN A 266 0.37 6.03 7.38
N GLU A 267 -0.26 4.87 7.32
CA GLU A 267 -1.69 4.72 7.18
C GLU A 267 -2.40 4.85 8.54
N TRP A 268 -3.49 5.60 8.54
CA TRP A 268 -4.37 5.83 9.68
C TRP A 268 -5.80 5.40 9.31
N VAL A 269 -6.55 4.90 10.28
CA VAL A 269 -7.93 4.46 10.08
C VAL A 269 -8.88 5.07 11.12
N SER A 270 -10.03 5.56 10.66
CA SER A 270 -11.19 5.87 11.49
C SER A 270 -12.30 4.85 11.24
N GLU A 271 -12.83 4.26 12.32
CA GLU A 271 -13.92 3.27 12.27
C GLU A 271 -15.30 3.91 12.52
N VAL A 272 -15.36 5.24 12.53
CA VAL A 272 -16.60 6.04 12.61
C VAL A 272 -16.64 7.05 11.47
N PRO A 273 -17.83 7.53 11.06
CA PRO A 273 -17.96 8.58 10.05
C PRO A 273 -17.17 9.84 10.42
N VAL A 274 -16.61 10.52 9.42
CA VAL A 274 -15.80 11.73 9.60
C VAL A 274 -16.19 12.79 8.58
N LYS A 275 -16.40 14.01 9.07
CA LYS A 275 -16.57 15.19 8.22
C LYS A 275 -15.22 15.87 7.94
N PRO A 276 -14.97 16.33 6.71
CA PRO A 276 -13.81 17.16 6.44
C PRO A 276 -13.92 18.50 7.17
N LEU A 277 -12.78 19.02 7.62
CA LEU A 277 -12.67 20.42 8.04
C LEU A 277 -12.77 21.33 6.82
N VAL A 278 -12.03 21.00 5.77
CA VAL A 278 -12.07 21.68 4.47
C VAL A 278 -11.72 20.73 3.33
N ARG A 279 -11.98 21.17 2.09
CA ARG A 279 -11.64 20.49 0.84
C ARG A 279 -10.70 21.37 0.02
N LEU A 280 -9.60 20.82 -0.45
CA LEU A 280 -8.65 21.51 -1.31
C LEU A 280 -8.70 20.86 -2.71
N PRO A 281 -9.20 21.55 -3.75
CA PRO A 281 -9.10 21.08 -5.11
C PRO A 281 -7.64 20.90 -5.51
N ILE A 282 -7.31 19.81 -6.20
CA ILE A 282 -5.94 19.49 -6.64
C ILE A 282 -5.95 19.19 -8.13
N ALA A 283 -5.14 19.92 -8.90
CA ALA A 283 -4.83 19.57 -10.28
C ALA A 283 -3.62 18.60 -10.34
N PRO A 284 -3.49 17.76 -11.39
CA PRO A 284 -2.36 16.85 -11.54
C PRO A 284 -0.99 17.49 -11.32
N GLU A 285 -0.77 18.69 -11.86
CA GLU A 285 0.51 19.40 -11.83
C GLU A 285 0.89 19.87 -10.42
N GLU A 286 -0.05 19.88 -9.49
CA GLU A 286 0.18 20.24 -8.08
C GLU A 286 0.73 19.06 -7.27
N PHE A 287 0.70 17.84 -7.84
CA PHE A 287 1.38 16.68 -7.27
C PHE A 287 2.88 16.73 -7.60
N PRO A 288 3.77 16.94 -6.60
CA PRO A 288 5.19 17.19 -6.85
C PRO A 288 5.95 16.00 -7.45
N PHE A 289 5.36 14.80 -7.42
CA PHE A 289 5.97 13.59 -7.94
C PHE A 289 5.35 13.12 -9.27
N LEU A 290 4.50 13.93 -9.92
CA LEU A 290 3.75 13.51 -11.12
C LEU A 290 4.65 12.91 -12.21
N THR A 291 5.74 13.58 -12.56
CA THR A 291 6.69 13.13 -13.59
C THR A 291 7.68 12.07 -13.09
N GLN A 292 7.60 11.70 -11.82
CA GLN A 292 8.45 10.72 -11.15
C GLN A 292 7.69 9.44 -10.80
N VAL A 293 6.38 9.36 -11.12
CA VAL A 293 5.61 8.12 -10.97
C VAL A 293 6.19 7.05 -11.89
N GLY A 294 6.45 5.87 -11.32
CA GLY A 294 7.01 4.75 -12.03
C GLY A 294 5.98 3.84 -12.69
N GLY A 295 6.49 2.89 -13.46
CA GLY A 295 5.72 1.79 -14.02
C GLY A 295 6.09 0.46 -13.35
N HIS A 296 5.11 -0.43 -13.20
CA HIS A 296 5.34 -1.81 -12.78
C HIS A 296 4.56 -2.79 -13.64
N ASP A 297 5.03 -4.04 -13.69
CA ASP A 297 4.32 -5.13 -14.36
C ASP A 297 3.25 -5.73 -13.44
N ASP A 298 2.02 -5.76 -13.96
CA ASP A 298 0.84 -6.38 -13.33
C ASP A 298 0.24 -7.51 -14.18
N SER A 299 0.96 -8.02 -15.18
CA SER A 299 0.48 -9.05 -16.10
C SER A 299 -0.13 -10.25 -15.37
N GLU A 300 0.53 -10.71 -14.29
CA GLU A 300 0.02 -11.78 -13.44
C GLU A 300 -1.26 -11.40 -12.68
N LEU A 301 -1.33 -10.19 -12.12
CA LEU A 301 -2.51 -9.73 -11.37
C LEU A 301 -3.70 -9.51 -12.31
N ILE A 302 -3.47 -8.99 -13.51
CA ILE A 302 -4.49 -8.83 -14.56
C ILE A 302 -4.98 -10.20 -15.02
N ASN A 303 -4.07 -11.14 -15.26
CA ASN A 303 -4.43 -12.51 -15.62
C ASN A 303 -5.26 -13.19 -14.52
N LEU A 304 -4.93 -12.98 -13.24
CA LEU A 304 -5.73 -13.45 -12.11
C LEU A 304 -7.17 -12.91 -12.18
N GLY A 305 -7.32 -11.62 -12.46
CA GLY A 305 -8.62 -10.97 -12.63
C GLY A 305 -9.42 -11.60 -13.77
N THR A 306 -8.81 -11.73 -14.96
CA THR A 306 -9.44 -12.32 -16.16
C THR A 306 -9.90 -13.76 -15.91
N LEU A 307 -9.05 -14.61 -15.33
CA LEU A 307 -9.40 -16.00 -15.01
C LEU A 307 -10.53 -16.06 -13.96
N GLY A 308 -10.48 -15.19 -12.96
CA GLY A 308 -11.52 -15.08 -11.93
C GLY A 308 -12.88 -14.61 -12.48
N GLU A 309 -12.87 -13.71 -13.47
CA GLU A 309 -14.06 -13.26 -14.20
C GLU A 309 -14.70 -14.42 -14.96
N GLN A 310 -13.91 -15.21 -15.68
CA GLN A 310 -14.39 -16.41 -16.41
C GLN A 310 -15.03 -17.44 -15.47
N ILE A 311 -14.43 -17.68 -14.29
CA ILE A 311 -15.00 -18.55 -13.25
C ILE A 311 -16.31 -17.98 -12.72
N THR A 312 -16.36 -16.65 -12.48
CA THR A 312 -17.58 -15.98 -12.01
C THR A 312 -18.70 -16.11 -13.04
N GLN A 313 -18.42 -15.86 -14.32
CA GLN A 313 -19.40 -15.97 -15.42
C GLN A 313 -19.93 -17.40 -15.62
N ALA A 314 -19.14 -18.42 -15.27
CA ALA A 314 -19.58 -19.82 -15.29
C ALA A 314 -20.35 -20.22 -14.02
N THR A 315 -20.51 -19.33 -13.04
CA THR A 315 -21.20 -19.64 -11.78
C THR A 315 -22.71 -19.55 -11.97
N THR A 316 -23.41 -20.67 -11.78
CA THR A 316 -24.87 -20.79 -11.96
C THR A 316 -25.66 -20.70 -10.65
N ALA A 317 -24.98 -20.96 -9.53
CA ALA A 317 -25.53 -20.78 -8.19
C ALA A 317 -24.37 -20.64 -7.20
N ALA A 318 -24.63 -20.07 -6.03
CA ALA A 318 -23.64 -20.00 -4.98
C ALA A 318 -24.27 -20.28 -3.61
N ASP A 319 -23.47 -20.92 -2.75
CA ASP A 319 -23.74 -21.04 -1.32
C ASP A 319 -22.70 -20.19 -0.60
N PHE A 320 -23.18 -19.13 0.02
CA PHE A 320 -22.37 -18.23 0.79
C PHE A 320 -22.56 -18.66 2.24
N GLY A 321 -21.52 -19.17 2.90
CA GLY A 321 -21.60 -19.58 4.30
C GLY A 321 -22.26 -18.52 5.19
N ALA A 322 -22.74 -18.96 6.37
CA ALA A 322 -23.60 -18.18 7.27
C ALA A 322 -23.30 -16.67 7.25
N ALA A 323 -24.36 -15.88 7.07
CA ALA A 323 -24.29 -14.45 6.82
C ALA A 323 -23.41 -13.74 7.87
N THR A 324 -22.47 -12.93 7.37
CA THR A 324 -21.41 -12.21 8.09
C THR A 324 -20.30 -13.09 8.69
N GLY A 325 -19.06 -12.90 8.19
CA GLY A 325 -17.86 -13.56 8.75
C GLY A 325 -17.54 -14.96 8.22
N ALA A 326 -18.28 -15.47 7.22
CA ALA A 326 -17.92 -16.73 6.58
C ALA A 326 -16.55 -16.62 5.89
N ASP A 327 -15.66 -17.53 6.25
CA ASP A 327 -14.33 -17.73 5.68
C ASP A 327 -14.38 -18.58 4.40
N TRP A 328 -15.57 -18.82 3.83
CA TRP A 328 -15.75 -19.63 2.63
C TRP A 328 -16.94 -19.20 1.74
N LEU A 329 -16.84 -19.59 0.47
CA LEU A 329 -17.78 -19.43 -0.64
C LEU A 329 -17.82 -20.73 -1.46
N LYS A 330 -18.99 -21.21 -1.84
CA LYS A 330 -19.14 -22.32 -2.80
C LYS A 330 -19.83 -21.82 -4.06
N MET A 331 -19.24 -22.09 -5.21
CA MET A 331 -19.79 -21.72 -6.52
C MET A 331 -20.13 -23.00 -7.29
N LYS A 332 -21.40 -23.15 -7.68
CA LYS A 332 -21.83 -24.18 -8.63
C LYS A 332 -21.51 -23.70 -10.03
N LEU A 333 -20.79 -24.52 -10.80
CA LEU A 333 -20.28 -24.15 -12.11
C LEU A 333 -21.03 -24.87 -13.23
N ASP A 334 -21.33 -24.14 -14.31
CA ASP A 334 -21.62 -24.74 -15.62
C ASP A 334 -20.31 -25.25 -16.21
N TYR A 335 -19.91 -26.45 -15.78
CA TYR A 335 -18.56 -26.94 -16.00
C TYR A 335 -18.33 -27.44 -17.43
N SER A 336 -17.21 -27.00 -18.01
CA SER A 336 -16.62 -27.56 -19.22
C SER A 336 -15.14 -27.90 -19.00
N PRO A 337 -14.52 -28.75 -19.85
CA PRO A 337 -13.08 -28.99 -19.82
C PRO A 337 -12.24 -27.70 -19.90
N GLU A 338 -12.66 -26.72 -20.70
CA GLU A 338 -11.99 -25.43 -20.87
C GLU A 338 -12.07 -24.59 -19.58
N LEU A 339 -13.20 -24.63 -18.87
CA LEU A 339 -13.32 -24.04 -17.54
C LEU A 339 -12.40 -24.75 -16.54
N GLY A 340 -12.27 -26.08 -16.64
CA GLY A 340 -11.30 -26.85 -15.86
C GLY A 340 -9.87 -26.35 -16.02
N GLU A 341 -9.42 -26.09 -17.25
CA GLU A 341 -8.10 -25.50 -17.52
C GLU A 341 -7.95 -24.09 -16.93
N THR A 342 -9.02 -23.29 -16.99
CA THR A 342 -9.08 -21.94 -16.41
C THR A 342 -8.86 -22.00 -14.90
N ILE A 343 -9.56 -22.90 -14.20
CA ILE A 343 -9.44 -23.11 -12.76
C ILE A 343 -8.03 -23.58 -12.38
N LEU A 344 -7.44 -24.51 -13.15
CA LEU A 344 -6.08 -25.00 -12.93
C LEU A 344 -5.01 -23.91 -13.07
N LYS A 345 -5.23 -22.91 -13.93
CA LYS A 345 -4.37 -21.72 -14.04
C LYS A 345 -4.64 -20.70 -12.92
N TYR A 346 -5.92 -20.54 -12.56
CA TYR A 346 -6.36 -19.57 -11.55
C TYR A 346 -5.83 -19.89 -10.16
N ILE A 347 -5.94 -21.14 -9.69
CA ILE A 347 -5.60 -21.53 -8.31
C ILE A 347 -4.15 -21.18 -7.91
N PRO A 348 -3.10 -21.64 -8.63
CA PRO A 348 -1.72 -21.35 -8.23
C PRO A 348 -1.42 -19.84 -8.27
N LEU A 349 -2.01 -19.14 -9.23
CA LEU A 349 -1.88 -17.69 -9.35
C LEU A 349 -2.57 -16.97 -8.18
N ALA A 350 -3.78 -17.38 -7.82
CA ALA A 350 -4.52 -16.83 -6.68
C ALA A 350 -3.76 -17.04 -5.37
N GLN A 351 -3.16 -18.21 -5.17
CA GLN A 351 -2.36 -18.53 -4.00
C GLN A 351 -1.05 -17.73 -3.90
N LYS A 352 -0.51 -17.23 -5.03
CA LYS A 352 0.64 -16.30 -5.01
C LYS A 352 0.28 -14.97 -4.33
N PHE A 353 -0.93 -14.49 -4.53
CA PHE A 353 -1.41 -13.21 -3.97
C PHE A 353 -2.17 -13.37 -2.65
N ILE A 354 -2.79 -14.53 -2.43
CA ILE A 354 -3.57 -14.87 -1.24
C ILE A 354 -3.13 -16.26 -0.74
N PRO A 355 -1.95 -16.38 -0.08
CA PRO A 355 -1.36 -17.69 0.27
C PRO A 355 -2.20 -18.54 1.23
N THR A 356 -3.07 -17.88 1.99
CA THR A 356 -4.00 -18.51 2.93
C THR A 356 -5.27 -19.02 2.27
N ALA A 357 -5.54 -18.68 0.99
CA ALA A 357 -6.70 -19.19 0.28
C ALA A 357 -6.59 -20.69 -0.02
N ARG A 358 -7.73 -21.37 0.01
CA ARG A 358 -7.91 -22.78 -0.28
C ARG A 358 -9.01 -22.93 -1.32
N PHE A 359 -8.77 -23.83 -2.27
CA PHE A 359 -9.65 -24.08 -3.40
C PHE A 359 -9.88 -25.59 -3.52
N VAL A 360 -11.13 -26.02 -3.60
CA VAL A 360 -11.49 -27.43 -3.79
C VAL A 360 -12.51 -27.53 -4.92
N LEU A 361 -12.13 -28.19 -6.01
CA LEU A 361 -13.04 -28.52 -7.10
C LEU A 361 -13.69 -29.89 -6.82
N ARG A 362 -15.01 -29.92 -6.64
CA ARG A 362 -15.80 -31.12 -6.34
C ARG A 362 -16.67 -31.49 -7.52
N PHE A 363 -16.63 -32.76 -7.91
CA PHE A 363 -17.51 -33.33 -8.93
C PHE A 363 -18.56 -34.19 -8.23
N GLU A 364 -19.80 -33.72 -8.19
CA GLU A 364 -20.91 -34.44 -7.56
C GLU A 364 -21.86 -34.96 -8.66
N PRO A 365 -22.04 -36.28 -8.80
CA PRO A 365 -22.82 -36.88 -9.90
C PRO A 365 -24.23 -36.30 -10.08
N ASP A 366 -24.90 -35.96 -8.98
CA ASP A 366 -26.28 -35.48 -8.98
C ASP A 366 -26.41 -33.96 -8.74
N SER A 367 -25.39 -33.32 -8.15
CA SER A 367 -25.44 -31.91 -7.75
C SER A 367 -24.68 -30.96 -8.69
N GLY A 368 -23.87 -31.50 -9.60
CA GLY A 368 -23.01 -30.75 -10.53
C GLY A 368 -21.58 -30.54 -10.01
N VAL A 369 -20.87 -29.61 -10.63
CA VAL A 369 -19.48 -29.28 -10.26
C VAL A 369 -19.46 -28.04 -9.38
N TRP A 370 -18.70 -28.11 -8.29
CA TRP A 370 -18.58 -27.03 -7.31
C TRP A 370 -17.13 -26.62 -7.12
N LEU A 371 -16.89 -25.31 -7.07
CA LEU A 371 -15.63 -24.74 -6.61
C LEU A 371 -15.86 -24.14 -5.23
N ASP A 372 -15.32 -24.83 -4.22
CA ASP A 372 -15.29 -24.34 -2.85
C ASP A 372 -14.03 -23.49 -2.66
N VAL A 373 -14.22 -22.29 -2.16
CA VAL A 373 -13.16 -21.33 -1.85
C VAL A 373 -13.23 -21.02 -0.37
N ALA A 374 -12.09 -21.05 0.32
CA ALA A 374 -11.96 -20.55 1.67
C ALA A 374 -10.74 -19.64 1.81
N GLY A 375 -10.77 -18.67 2.71
CA GLY A 375 -9.69 -17.70 2.85
C GLY A 375 -9.99 -16.55 3.81
N PRO A 376 -9.16 -15.50 3.81
CA PRO A 376 -9.35 -14.34 4.68
C PRO A 376 -10.73 -13.69 4.48
N PRO A 377 -11.43 -13.26 5.56
CA PRO A 377 -12.78 -12.71 5.46
C PRO A 377 -12.94 -11.58 4.45
N ALA A 378 -11.97 -10.65 4.36
CA ALA A 378 -12.01 -9.56 3.40
C ALA A 378 -11.98 -10.05 1.93
N VAL A 379 -11.17 -11.08 1.66
CA VAL A 379 -11.10 -11.74 0.34
C VAL A 379 -12.42 -12.43 0.02
N MET A 380 -12.97 -13.15 0.99
CA MET A 380 -14.25 -13.82 0.81
C MET A 380 -15.39 -12.83 0.61
N GLN A 381 -15.37 -11.67 1.28
CA GLN A 381 -16.35 -10.61 1.07
C GLN A 381 -16.27 -10.06 -0.37
N VAL A 382 -15.08 -9.74 -0.88
CA VAL A 382 -14.94 -9.25 -2.26
C VAL A 382 -15.37 -10.29 -3.29
N MET A 383 -15.03 -11.57 -3.08
CA MET A 383 -15.48 -12.65 -3.96
C MET A 383 -17.00 -12.85 -3.89
N ARG A 384 -17.59 -12.77 -2.69
CA ARG A 384 -19.04 -12.82 -2.46
C ARG A 384 -19.74 -11.69 -3.21
N ASP A 385 -19.35 -10.44 -2.98
CA ASP A 385 -19.98 -9.27 -3.62
C ASP A 385 -19.96 -9.40 -5.15
N ARG A 386 -18.86 -9.90 -5.70
CA ARG A 386 -18.72 -10.13 -7.15
C ARG A 386 -19.68 -11.21 -7.66
N VAL A 387 -19.76 -12.35 -6.97
CA VAL A 387 -20.63 -13.48 -7.38
C VAL A 387 -22.11 -13.14 -7.15
N GLU A 388 -22.45 -12.51 -6.03
CA GLU A 388 -23.81 -12.02 -5.75
C GLU A 388 -24.26 -11.03 -6.82
N LYS A 389 -23.40 -10.09 -7.22
CA LYS A 389 -23.70 -9.19 -8.34
C LYS A 389 -23.99 -9.97 -9.62
N HIS A 390 -23.11 -10.90 -10.01
CA HIS A 390 -23.27 -11.69 -11.23
C HIS A 390 -24.57 -12.51 -11.25
N LEU A 391 -24.96 -13.11 -10.12
CA LEU A 391 -26.16 -13.93 -10.03
C LEU A 391 -27.47 -13.14 -9.99
N ASN A 392 -27.40 -11.83 -9.71
CA ASN A 392 -28.55 -10.94 -9.66
C ASN A 392 -28.77 -10.13 -10.96
N ASP A 393 -27.75 -10.05 -11.82
CA ASP A 393 -27.80 -9.47 -13.16
C ASP A 393 -28.31 -10.51 -14.18
#